data_AF-A0A0G1Y1A1-F1
#
_entry.id   AF-A0A0G1Y1A1-F1
#
_cell.length_a   1.000
_cell.length_b   1.000
_cell.length_c   1.000
_cell.angle_alpha   90.00
_cell.angle_beta   90.00
_cell.angle_gamma   90.00
#
_symmetry.space_group_name_H-M   'P 1'
#
loop_
_entity.id
_entity.type
_entity.pdbx_description
1 polymer ?
#
loop_
_entity_poly.entity_id
_entity_poly.type
_entity_poly.pdbx_seq_one_letter_code
_entity_poly.pdbx_strand_id
1 'polypeptide(L)'
;MLTNLAVTKLLVVATLAFALAFMFTPVVMRFLFKHKFGKRLRDVKEAPIFHRLHAKKLGLPTMGGLVVWIPVLALALGLHALSIWLVALATNMAFGFLAGLAIHYLIAFSLSEDKLPTLEKECRGGEQILRFSLARQMKKAKKAQAAPAPVPASLPTSEVKKEEKIDLADIDEKLEEIFKE
;
A
#
# COMPACT_ATOMS: atom_id res chain seq x y z
N MET A 1 33.30 -19.95 14.24
CA MET A 1 31.95 -19.46 14.63
C MET A 1 30.91 -19.65 13.52
N LEU A 2 31.14 -19.15 12.30
CA LEU A 2 30.17 -19.25 11.18
C LEU A 2 29.83 -20.69 10.74
N THR A 3 30.82 -21.59 10.80
CA THR A 3 30.66 -23.02 10.45
C THR A 3 29.67 -23.74 11.36
N ASN A 4 29.73 -23.49 12.67
CA ASN A 4 28.83 -24.10 13.66
C ASN A 4 27.37 -23.71 13.38
N LEU A 5 27.12 -22.43 13.07
CA LEU A 5 25.78 -21.95 12.73
C LEU A 5 25.23 -22.57 11.44
N ALA A 6 26.07 -22.80 10.43
CA ALA A 6 25.66 -23.47 9.19
C ALA A 6 25.24 -24.93 9.46
N VAL A 7 26.02 -25.66 10.24
CA VAL A 7 25.71 -27.05 10.62
C VAL A 7 24.42 -27.13 11.43
N THR A 8 24.23 -26.25 12.42
CA THR A 8 22.99 -26.22 13.22
C THR A 8 21.76 -25.95 12.34
N LYS A 9 21.84 -24.97 11.42
CA LYS A 9 20.74 -24.68 10.49
C LYS A 9 20.40 -25.89 9.62
N LEU A 10 21.41 -26.57 9.08
CA LEU A 10 21.23 -27.77 8.28
C LEU A 10 20.52 -28.87 9.07
N LEU A 11 20.97 -29.12 10.31
CA LEU A 11 20.35 -30.13 11.18
C LEU A 11 18.89 -29.80 11.51
N VAL A 12 18.60 -28.54 11.84
CA VAL A 12 17.22 -28.11 12.13
C VAL A 12 16.31 -28.34 10.93
N VAL A 13 16.73 -27.92 9.73
CA VAL A 13 15.94 -28.12 8.51
C VAL A 13 15.80 -29.61 8.17
N ALA A 14 16.86 -30.41 8.36
CA ALA A 14 16.82 -31.85 8.12
C ALA A 14 15.84 -32.57 9.07
N THR A 15 15.86 -32.24 10.37
CA THR A 15 14.93 -32.80 11.35
C THR A 15 13.49 -32.40 11.06
N LEU A 16 13.25 -31.14 10.68
CA LEU A 16 11.93 -30.67 10.27
C LEU A 16 11.42 -31.39 9.00
N ALA A 17 12.27 -31.54 7.99
CA ALA A 17 11.94 -32.27 6.77
C ALA A 17 11.61 -33.74 7.06
N PHE A 18 12.39 -34.39 7.93
CA PHE A 18 12.14 -35.76 8.36
C PHE A 18 10.79 -35.89 9.10
N ALA A 19 10.53 -35.02 10.08
CA ALA A 19 9.28 -35.02 10.83
C ALA A 19 8.07 -34.82 9.91
N LEU A 20 8.16 -33.86 8.99
CA LEU A 20 7.10 -33.60 8.02
C LEU A 20 6.87 -34.80 7.09
N ALA A 21 7.94 -35.41 6.57
CA ALA A 21 7.85 -36.59 5.73
C ALA A 21 7.23 -37.80 6.46
N PHE A 22 7.59 -38.00 7.73
CA PHE A 22 7.01 -39.04 8.57
C PHE A 22 5.51 -38.84 8.75
N MET A 23 5.05 -37.60 9.03
CA MET A 23 3.63 -37.30 9.13
C MET A 23 2.89 -37.43 7.79
N PHE A 24 3.54 -37.14 6.67
CA PHE A 24 2.96 -37.28 5.33
C PHE A 24 2.90 -38.72 4.81
N THR A 25 3.76 -39.60 5.31
CA THR A 25 3.86 -41.01 4.90
C THR A 25 2.50 -41.74 4.87
N PRO A 26 1.64 -41.72 5.93
CA PRO A 26 0.35 -42.40 5.88
C PRO A 26 -0.59 -41.86 4.80
N VAL A 27 -0.54 -40.56 4.50
CA VAL A 27 -1.35 -39.92 3.46
C VAL A 27 -0.92 -40.40 2.08
N VAL A 28 0.38 -40.34 1.80
CA VAL A 28 0.94 -40.78 0.52
C VAL A 28 0.75 -42.28 0.31
N MET A 29 0.92 -43.10 1.36
CA MET A 29 0.73 -44.54 1.26
C MET A 29 -0.72 -44.91 0.92
N ARG A 30 -1.71 -44.27 1.56
CA ARG A 30 -3.13 -44.45 1.19
C ARG A 30 -3.39 -44.08 -0.28
N PHE A 31 -2.78 -42.99 -0.75
CA PHE A 31 -2.88 -42.57 -2.15
C PHE A 31 -2.26 -43.58 -3.12
N LEU A 32 -1.06 -44.10 -2.82
CA LEU A 32 -0.36 -45.09 -3.66
C LEU A 32 -1.11 -46.44 -3.73
N PHE A 33 -1.68 -46.88 -2.61
CA PHE A 33 -2.50 -48.11 -2.58
C PHE A 33 -3.82 -47.95 -3.34
N LYS A 34 -4.48 -46.78 -3.23
CA LYS A 34 -5.72 -46.50 -3.98
C LYS A 34 -5.53 -46.59 -5.49
N HIS A 35 -4.38 -46.12 -6.00
CA HIS A 35 -4.07 -46.12 -7.42
C HIS A 35 -3.34 -47.39 -7.91
N LYS A 36 -3.16 -48.40 -7.04
CA LYS A 36 -2.54 -49.70 -7.35
C LYS A 36 -1.18 -49.58 -8.07
N PHE A 37 -0.34 -48.62 -7.67
CA PHE A 37 1.03 -48.47 -8.20
C PHE A 37 1.99 -49.56 -7.66
N GLY A 38 1.61 -50.83 -7.77
CA GLY A 38 2.37 -51.96 -7.28
C GLY A 38 3.30 -52.57 -8.33
N LYS A 39 4.42 -53.15 -7.90
CA LYS A 39 5.31 -53.89 -8.81
C LYS A 39 4.62 -55.17 -9.27
N ARG A 40 4.46 -55.34 -10.58
CA ARG A 40 4.05 -56.62 -11.18
C ARG A 40 5.23 -57.60 -11.16
N LEU A 41 4.99 -58.82 -10.68
CA LEU A 41 5.96 -59.91 -10.76
C LEU A 41 5.84 -60.60 -12.13
N ARG A 42 6.95 -61.17 -12.59
CA ARG A 42 7.01 -62.02 -13.78
C ARG A 42 6.16 -63.27 -13.57
N ASP A 43 5.60 -63.78 -14.67
CA ASP A 43 4.67 -64.90 -14.63
C ASP A 43 5.36 -66.18 -14.13
N VAL A 44 4.59 -67.03 -13.46
CA VAL A 44 5.09 -68.27 -12.81
C VAL A 44 5.71 -69.21 -13.84
N LYS A 45 5.22 -69.17 -15.09
CA LYS A 45 5.69 -69.99 -16.21
C LYS A 45 7.11 -69.64 -16.66
N GLU A 46 7.49 -68.36 -16.57
CA GLU A 46 8.82 -67.91 -17.02
C GLU A 46 9.87 -68.02 -15.91
N ALA A 47 9.47 -67.82 -14.64
CA ALA A 47 10.42 -67.80 -13.53
C ALA A 47 9.79 -68.32 -12.21
N PRO A 48 9.60 -69.64 -12.06
CA PRO A 48 8.86 -70.23 -10.94
C PRO A 48 9.58 -70.04 -9.58
N ILE A 49 10.91 -70.14 -9.56
CA ILE A 49 11.72 -69.95 -8.33
C ILE A 49 11.69 -68.48 -7.92
N PHE A 50 11.88 -67.56 -8.87
CA PHE A 50 11.85 -66.11 -8.61
C PHE A 50 10.49 -65.67 -8.06
N HIS A 51 9.40 -66.16 -8.68
CA HIS A 51 8.04 -65.87 -8.26
C HIS A 51 7.76 -66.37 -6.83
N ARG A 52 8.12 -67.61 -6.50
CA ARG A 52 7.95 -68.17 -5.15
C ARG A 52 8.72 -67.37 -4.09
N LEU A 53 9.96 -66.95 -4.39
CA LEU A 53 10.79 -66.19 -3.46
C LEU A 53 10.30 -64.74 -3.26
N HIS A 54 9.66 -64.14 -4.28
CA HIS A 54 9.25 -62.73 -4.27
C HIS A 54 7.74 -62.50 -4.11
N ALA A 55 6.94 -63.56 -3.99
CA ALA A 55 5.48 -63.47 -3.85
C ALA A 55 5.04 -62.54 -2.71
N LYS A 56 5.80 -62.49 -1.59
CA LYS A 56 5.52 -61.58 -0.45
C LYS A 56 5.69 -60.09 -0.77
N LYS A 57 6.39 -59.73 -1.85
CA LYS A 57 6.63 -58.35 -2.29
C LYS A 57 5.61 -57.88 -3.35
N LEU A 58 4.66 -58.74 -3.70
CA LEU A 58 3.63 -58.47 -4.71
C LEU A 58 2.65 -57.43 -4.17
N GLY A 59 2.41 -56.37 -4.94
CA GLY A 59 1.54 -55.27 -4.52
C GLY A 59 2.20 -54.18 -3.64
N LEU A 60 3.50 -54.29 -3.37
CA LEU A 60 4.24 -53.19 -2.74
C LEU A 60 4.32 -51.99 -3.70
N PRO A 61 4.04 -50.77 -3.22
CA PRO A 61 4.05 -49.60 -4.06
C PRO A 61 5.45 -49.27 -4.57
N THR A 62 5.60 -49.01 -5.86
CA THR A 62 6.90 -48.79 -6.53
C THR A 62 7.38 -47.34 -6.52
N MET A 63 6.52 -46.40 -6.10
CA MET A 63 6.79 -44.96 -6.13
C MET A 63 7.00 -44.37 -4.73
N GLY A 64 7.79 -45.05 -3.89
CA GLY A 64 8.10 -44.58 -2.53
C GLY A 64 8.80 -43.22 -2.48
N GLY A 65 9.49 -42.82 -3.56
CA GLY A 65 10.12 -41.49 -3.66
C GLY A 65 9.13 -40.34 -3.50
N LEU A 66 7.84 -40.55 -3.79
CA LEU A 66 6.80 -39.53 -3.61
C LEU A 66 6.64 -39.10 -2.13
N VAL A 67 6.99 -39.99 -1.19
CA VAL A 67 7.03 -39.72 0.25
C VAL A 67 8.15 -38.73 0.61
N VAL A 68 9.19 -38.62 -0.21
CA VAL A 68 10.31 -37.70 0.01
C VAL A 68 10.09 -36.41 -0.78
N TRP A 69 9.77 -36.51 -2.07
CA TRP A 69 9.65 -35.33 -2.93
C TRP A 69 8.52 -34.40 -2.50
N ILE A 70 7.32 -34.91 -2.19
CA ILE A 70 6.18 -34.05 -1.83
C ILE A 70 6.48 -33.24 -0.56
N PRO A 71 6.90 -33.84 0.57
CA PRO A 71 7.14 -33.09 1.81
C PRO A 71 8.33 -32.14 1.70
N VAL A 72 9.40 -32.53 0.99
CA VAL A 72 10.57 -31.64 0.78
C VAL A 72 10.18 -30.44 -0.06
N LEU A 73 9.42 -30.65 -1.14
CA LEU A 73 8.97 -29.55 -2.00
C LEU A 73 7.99 -28.63 -1.26
N ALA A 74 7.05 -29.20 -0.49
CA ALA A 74 6.13 -28.45 0.34
C ALA A 74 6.86 -27.63 1.41
N LEU A 75 7.87 -28.20 2.07
CA LEU A 75 8.68 -27.49 3.06
C LEU A 75 9.50 -26.36 2.41
N ALA A 76 10.14 -26.62 1.27
CA ALA A 76 10.93 -25.62 0.56
C ALA A 76 10.08 -24.42 0.12
N LEU A 77 8.92 -24.68 -0.50
CA LEU A 77 7.97 -23.64 -0.90
C LEU A 77 7.37 -22.93 0.32
N GLY A 78 7.05 -23.67 1.38
CA GLY A 78 6.54 -23.10 2.63
C GLY A 78 7.52 -22.15 3.29
N LEU A 79 8.80 -22.53 3.39
CA LEU A 79 9.86 -21.67 3.92
C LEU A 79 10.12 -20.45 3.03
N HIS A 80 10.06 -20.61 1.70
CA HIS A 80 10.22 -19.50 0.76
C HIS A 80 9.08 -18.48 0.87
N ALA A 81 7.83 -18.96 0.87
CA ALA A 81 6.65 -18.11 1.04
C ALA A 81 6.66 -17.41 2.40
N LEU A 82 7.02 -18.13 3.48
CA LEU A 82 7.17 -17.56 4.81
C LEU A 82 8.26 -16.47 4.85
N SER A 83 9.38 -16.68 4.14
CA SER A 83 10.45 -15.68 4.02
C SER A 83 9.96 -14.41 3.34
N ILE A 84 9.24 -14.52 2.22
CA ILE A 84 8.69 -13.36 1.52
C ILE A 84 7.70 -12.61 2.41
N TRP A 85 6.80 -13.35 3.06
CA TRP A 85 5.80 -12.76 3.96
C TRP A 85 6.45 -12.03 5.14
N LEU A 86 7.46 -12.62 5.77
CA LEU A 86 8.17 -12.02 6.90
C LEU A 86 8.91 -10.75 6.49
N VAL A 87 9.58 -10.76 5.32
CA VAL A 87 10.27 -9.58 4.79
C VAL A 87 9.26 -8.47 4.48
N ALA A 88 8.17 -8.78 3.79
CA ALA A 88 7.12 -7.81 3.47
C ALA A 88 6.49 -7.19 4.73
N LEU A 89 6.24 -8.02 5.75
CA LEU A 89 5.74 -7.56 7.04
C LEU A 89 6.75 -6.60 7.70
N ALA A 90 8.02 -6.98 7.76
CA ALA A 90 9.07 -6.16 8.36
C ALA A 90 9.23 -4.81 7.63
N THR A 91 9.22 -4.80 6.30
CA THR A 91 9.31 -3.56 5.52
C THR A 91 8.10 -2.65 5.74
N ASN A 92 6.90 -3.22 5.78
CA ASN A 92 5.68 -2.45 6.03
C ASN A 92 5.65 -1.86 7.44
N MET A 93 6.07 -2.63 8.44
CA MET A 93 6.19 -2.15 9.83
C MET A 93 7.24 -1.05 9.96
N ALA A 94 8.41 -1.21 9.32
CA ALA A 94 9.47 -0.20 9.34
C ALA A 94 9.02 1.11 8.68
N PHE A 95 8.38 1.03 7.51
CA PHE A 95 7.84 2.21 6.83
C PHE A 95 6.74 2.88 7.67
N GLY A 96 5.82 2.10 8.24
CA GLY A 96 4.79 2.62 9.14
C GLY A 96 5.35 3.31 10.38
N PHE A 97 6.39 2.74 10.99
CA PHE A 97 7.05 3.33 12.15
C PHE A 97 7.74 4.65 11.80
N LEU A 98 8.51 4.69 10.71
CA LEU A 98 9.18 5.92 10.24
C LEU A 98 8.17 7.00 9.84
N ALA A 99 7.11 6.64 9.13
CA ALA A 99 6.03 7.57 8.78
C ALA A 99 5.31 8.09 10.02
N GLY A 100 5.03 7.23 10.99
CA GLY A 100 4.43 7.62 12.28
C GLY A 100 5.30 8.60 13.05
N LEU A 101 6.61 8.33 13.13
CA LEU A 101 7.56 9.28 13.73
C LEU A 101 7.58 10.61 12.96
N ALA A 102 7.64 10.59 11.63
CA ALA A 102 7.64 11.81 10.83
C ALA A 102 6.38 12.66 11.05
N ILE A 103 5.20 12.03 11.10
CA ILE A 103 3.93 12.71 11.40
C ILE A 103 3.96 13.28 12.82
N HIS A 104 4.44 12.52 13.81
CA HIS A 104 4.56 12.99 15.18
C HIS A 104 5.51 14.19 15.29
N TYR A 105 6.66 14.15 14.63
CA TYR A 105 7.60 15.27 14.56
C TYR A 105 6.98 16.48 13.85
N LEU A 106 6.22 16.28 12.78
CA LEU A 106 5.53 17.37 12.06
C LEU A 106 4.45 18.02 12.93
N ILE A 107 3.66 17.22 13.65
CA ILE A 107 2.65 17.71 14.59
C ILE A 107 3.32 18.44 15.76
N ALA A 108 4.36 17.86 16.36
CA ALA A 108 5.11 18.51 17.44
C ALA A 108 5.75 19.83 16.98
N PHE A 109 6.28 19.88 15.75
CA PHE A 109 6.77 21.11 15.13
C PHE A 109 5.63 22.12 14.88
N SER A 110 4.46 21.66 14.44
CA SER A 110 3.29 22.53 14.23
C SER A 110 2.67 23.04 15.54
N LEU A 111 2.87 22.33 16.65
CA LEU A 111 2.39 22.70 17.98
C LEU A 111 3.46 23.40 18.83
N SER A 112 4.63 23.70 18.26
CA SER A 112 5.67 24.48 18.95
C SER A 112 5.17 25.91 19.15
N GLU A 113 4.63 26.13 20.35
CA GLU A 113 4.09 27.42 20.81
C GLU A 113 5.13 28.55 20.77
N ASP A 114 6.41 28.21 20.72
CA ASP A 114 7.54 29.14 20.63
C ASP A 114 7.46 30.04 19.39
N LYS A 115 6.76 29.60 18.33
CA LYS A 115 6.57 30.38 17.10
C LYS A 115 5.32 31.26 17.10
N LEU A 116 4.35 31.01 17.98
CA LEU A 116 3.14 31.83 18.12
C LEU A 116 3.45 33.32 18.36
N PRO A 117 4.34 33.72 19.29
CA PRO A 117 4.61 35.14 19.54
C PRO A 117 5.38 35.81 18.39
N THR A 118 6.08 35.03 17.55
CA THR A 118 6.78 35.55 16.37
C THR A 118 5.78 35.79 15.22
N LEU A 119 4.90 34.83 14.97
CA LEU A 119 3.83 34.96 13.96
C LEU A 119 2.83 36.06 14.33
N GLU A 120 2.50 36.23 15.61
CA GLU A 120 1.63 37.32 16.07
C GLU A 120 2.25 38.70 15.79
N LYS A 121 3.56 38.87 16.06
CA LYS A 121 4.26 40.12 15.76
C LYS A 121 4.28 40.44 14.27
N GLU A 122 4.44 39.42 13.43
CA GLU A 122 4.49 39.57 11.97
C GLU A 122 3.09 39.92 11.40
N CYS A 123 2.04 39.22 11.85
CA CYS A 123 0.65 39.57 11.52
C CYS A 123 0.27 40.99 11.97
N ARG A 124 0.67 41.38 13.18
CA ARG A 124 0.40 42.74 13.70
C ARG A 124 1.12 43.82 12.91
N GLY A 125 2.34 43.55 12.42
CA GLY A 125 3.06 44.44 11.51
C GLY A 125 2.33 44.62 10.16
N GLY A 126 1.87 43.50 9.57
CA GLY A 126 1.09 43.50 8.33
C GLY A 126 -0.23 44.27 8.45
N GLU A 127 -0.95 44.11 9.56
CA GLU A 127 -2.20 44.82 9.84
C GLU A 127 -2.00 46.34 9.87
N GLN A 128 -0.91 46.82 10.48
CA GLN A 128 -0.60 48.25 10.55
C GLN A 128 -0.29 48.83 9.16
N ILE A 129 0.42 48.09 8.32
CA ILE A 129 0.72 48.50 6.94
C ILE A 129 -0.55 48.57 6.09
N LEU A 130 -1.44 47.57 6.23
CA LEU A 130 -2.75 47.55 5.57
C LEU A 130 -3.65 48.70 6.01
N ARG A 131 -3.69 48.99 7.32
CA ARG A 131 -4.41 50.16 7.86
C ARG A 131 -3.84 51.47 7.34
N PHE A 132 -2.51 51.59 7.26
CA PHE A 132 -1.86 52.78 6.74
C PHE A 132 -2.14 52.98 5.24
N SER A 133 -2.11 51.90 4.45
CA SER A 133 -2.43 51.97 3.02
C SER A 133 -3.89 52.33 2.78
N LEU A 134 -4.83 51.72 3.51
CA LEU A 134 -6.25 52.07 3.50
C LEU A 134 -6.48 53.53 3.93
N ALA A 135 -5.85 53.99 5.00
CA ALA A 135 -5.97 55.39 5.45
C ALA A 135 -5.41 56.37 4.40
N ARG A 136 -4.34 56.01 3.68
CA ARG A 136 -3.81 56.79 2.55
C ARG A 136 -4.79 56.84 1.39
N GLN A 137 -5.40 55.72 1.04
CA GLN A 137 -6.43 55.65 0.00
C GLN A 137 -7.65 56.50 0.39
N MET A 138 -8.11 56.38 1.64
CA MET A 138 -9.22 57.18 2.19
C MET A 138 -8.90 58.68 2.21
N LYS A 139 -7.67 59.09 2.56
CA LYS A 139 -7.26 60.51 2.50
C LYS A 139 -7.15 61.03 1.08
N LYS A 140 -6.68 60.22 0.12
CA LYS A 140 -6.69 60.56 -1.31
C LYS A 140 -8.13 60.72 -1.81
N ALA A 141 -9.02 59.79 -1.47
CA ALA A 141 -10.44 59.87 -1.80
C ALA A 141 -11.10 61.11 -1.19
N LYS A 142 -10.85 61.40 0.10
CA LYS A 142 -11.39 62.58 0.79
C LYS A 142 -10.83 63.91 0.25
N LYS A 143 -9.57 63.94 -0.20
CA LYS A 143 -8.97 65.11 -0.88
C LYS A 143 -9.52 65.30 -2.29
N ALA A 144 -9.81 64.20 -3.01
CA ALA A 144 -10.52 64.25 -4.28
C ALA A 144 -11.98 64.72 -4.12
N GLN A 145 -12.60 64.42 -2.97
CA GLN A 145 -13.96 64.87 -2.61
C GLN A 145 -14.03 66.29 -2.03
N ALA A 146 -12.90 66.84 -1.57
CA ALA A 146 -12.81 68.20 -0.99
C ALA A 146 -12.34 69.27 -1.98
N ALA A 147 -12.01 68.90 -3.22
CA ALA A 147 -11.92 69.85 -4.32
C ALA A 147 -13.35 70.25 -4.74
N PRO A 148 -13.64 71.55 -4.97
CA PRO A 148 -14.99 71.98 -5.35
C PRO A 148 -15.40 71.27 -6.63
N ALA A 149 -16.60 70.69 -6.62
CA ALA A 149 -17.19 70.07 -7.78
C ALA A 149 -17.29 71.08 -8.93
N PRO A 150 -16.76 70.80 -10.13
CA PRO A 150 -17.32 71.34 -11.34
C PRO A 150 -18.46 70.42 -11.78
N VAL A 151 -19.69 70.94 -11.82
CA VAL A 151 -20.84 70.28 -12.44
C VAL A 151 -21.47 71.30 -13.40
N PRO A 152 -21.95 70.95 -14.60
CA PRO A 152 -21.55 69.87 -15.51
C PRO A 152 -21.42 70.38 -16.98
N ALA A 153 -20.63 69.72 -17.84
CA ALA A 153 -20.90 69.75 -19.28
C ALA A 153 -20.26 68.57 -20.03
N SER A 154 -21.13 67.75 -20.61
CA SER A 154 -20.95 66.75 -21.68
C SER A 154 -19.99 65.57 -21.47
N LEU A 155 -20.61 64.39 -21.33
CA LEU A 155 -20.02 63.05 -21.55
C LEU A 155 -19.37 62.95 -22.95
N PRO A 156 -18.27 62.20 -23.07
CA PRO A 156 -18.40 60.86 -23.63
C PRO A 156 -17.75 59.77 -22.77
N THR A 157 -18.61 58.79 -22.50
CA THR A 157 -18.44 57.36 -22.25
C THR A 157 -17.05 56.72 -22.42
N SER A 158 -16.77 55.75 -21.54
CA SER A 158 -15.66 54.76 -21.47
C SER A 158 -14.49 55.20 -20.56
N GLU A 159 -14.11 54.53 -19.47
CA GLU A 159 -14.40 53.20 -18.94
C GLU A 159 -14.34 53.27 -17.39
N VAL A 160 -15.49 53.16 -16.73
CA VAL A 160 -15.55 52.68 -15.36
C VAL A 160 -16.38 51.41 -15.44
N LYS A 161 -15.71 50.26 -15.32
CA LYS A 161 -16.35 48.94 -15.26
C LYS A 161 -17.23 48.92 -14.01
N LYS A 162 -18.51 49.23 -14.24
CA LYS A 162 -19.64 49.10 -13.33
C LYS A 162 -19.60 47.73 -12.67
N GLU A 163 -19.89 47.72 -11.37
CA GLU A 163 -20.59 46.61 -10.73
C GLU A 163 -21.77 46.24 -11.62
N GLU A 164 -21.68 45.07 -12.24
CA GLU A 164 -22.76 44.45 -12.98
C GLU A 164 -23.80 44.00 -11.95
N LYS A 165 -24.73 44.92 -11.65
CA LYS A 165 -26.00 44.58 -11.06
C LYS A 165 -26.77 43.80 -12.13
N ILE A 166 -26.62 42.49 -12.12
CA ILE A 166 -27.37 41.60 -13.00
C ILE A 166 -28.84 41.70 -12.57
N ASP A 167 -29.68 42.29 -13.43
CA ASP A 167 -31.13 42.27 -13.28
C ASP A 167 -31.61 40.82 -13.44
N LEU A 168 -32.46 40.34 -12.53
CA LEU A 168 -32.92 38.93 -12.51
C LEU A 168 -33.55 38.47 -13.84
N ALA A 169 -34.11 39.40 -14.62
CA ALA A 169 -34.71 39.08 -15.93
C ALA A 169 -33.67 38.60 -16.97
N ASP A 170 -32.43 39.09 -16.88
CA ASP A 170 -31.33 38.77 -17.80
C ASP A 170 -30.74 37.36 -17.52
N ILE A 171 -30.98 36.84 -16.31
CA ILE A 171 -30.63 35.47 -15.90
C ILE A 171 -31.69 34.48 -16.41
N ASP A 172 -32.97 34.85 -16.33
CA ASP A 172 -34.08 34.00 -16.79
C ASP A 172 -34.05 33.81 -18.33
N GLU A 173 -33.73 34.85 -19.10
CA GLU A 173 -33.58 34.74 -20.56
C GLU A 173 -32.39 33.84 -20.95
N LYS A 174 -31.26 33.95 -20.24
CA LYS A 174 -30.10 33.06 -20.44
C LYS A 174 -30.34 31.62 -19.98
N LEU A 175 -31.20 31.40 -18.99
CA LEU A 175 -31.60 30.05 -18.55
C LEU A 175 -32.52 29.37 -19.57
N GLU A 176 -33.45 30.10 -20.19
CA GLU A 176 -34.28 29.54 -21.27
C GLU A 176 -33.47 29.18 -22.51
N GLU A 177 -32.42 29.94 -22.83
CA GLU A 177 -31.55 29.65 -23.98
C GLU A 177 -30.69 28.39 -23.75
N ILE A 178 -30.17 28.19 -22.53
CA ILE A 178 -29.37 27.01 -22.16
C ILE A 178 -30.20 25.72 -22.07
N PHE A 179 -31.48 25.80 -21.70
CA PHE A 179 -32.36 24.61 -21.61
C PHE A 179 -33.00 24.20 -22.95
N LYS A 180 -32.72 24.93 -24.04
CA LYS A 180 -33.26 24.67 -25.38
C LYS A 180 -32.26 24.04 -26.37
N GLU A 181 -30.99 23.90 -25.99
CA GLU A 181 -30.00 23.06 -26.70
C GLU A 181 -29.99 21.61 -26.19
#